data_AF-A0A4V2UED9-F1
#
_entry.id   AF-A0A4V2UED9-F1
#
_cell.length_a   1.000
_cell.length_b   1.000
_cell.length_c   1.000
_cell.angle_alpha   90.00
_cell.angle_beta   90.00
_cell.angle_gamma   90.00
#
_symmetry.space_group_name_H-M   'P 1'
#
loop_
_entity.id
_entity.type
_entity.pdbx_description
1 polymer ?
#
loop_
_entity_poly.entity_id
_entity_poly.type
_entity_poly.pdbx_seq_one_letter_code
_entity_poly.pdbx_strand_id
1 'polypeptide(L)'
;MTEKTTREAPISYRPPHELREQFRARVEESGLSVNAFITAAVFGEDVPKPARRASASRADVARLLVETALLNERLKGLAGDADPALLEDAVRDLREIRAACLKALGRSP
;
A
#
# COMPACT_ATOMS: atom_id res chain seq x y z
N MET A 1 18.00 24.87 30.85
CA MET A 1 17.87 25.50 29.52
C MET A 1 18.00 24.39 28.49
N THR A 2 16.93 24.06 27.77
CA THR A 2 16.98 23.10 26.67
C THR A 2 17.51 23.82 25.44
N GLU A 3 18.72 23.48 25.01
CA GLU A 3 19.29 23.98 23.77
C GLU A 3 18.39 23.57 22.61
N LYS A 4 17.84 24.55 21.88
CA LYS A 4 17.17 24.30 20.62
C LYS A 4 18.24 23.83 19.64
N THR A 5 18.27 22.54 19.35
CA THR A 5 19.11 21.98 18.29
C THR A 5 18.66 22.57 16.96
N THR A 6 19.30 23.66 16.53
CA THR A 6 19.07 24.24 15.20
C THR A 6 19.56 23.23 14.19
N ARG A 7 18.62 22.51 13.56
CA ARG A 7 18.95 21.57 12.49
C ARG A 7 19.59 22.32 11.34
N GLU A 8 20.65 21.75 10.81
CA GLU A 8 21.34 22.27 9.63
C GLU A 8 20.35 22.33 8.43
N ALA A 9 20.50 23.36 7.59
CA ALA A 9 19.58 23.56 6.48
C ALA A 9 19.69 22.41 5.46
N PRO A 10 18.57 21.96 4.86
CA PRO A 10 18.61 20.87 3.89
C PRO A 10 19.36 21.28 2.63
N ILE A 11 20.06 20.32 2.02
CA ILE A 11 20.70 20.49 0.71
C ILE A 11 19.59 20.60 -0.34
N SER A 12 19.52 21.76 -1.01
CA SER A 12 18.57 21.99 -2.10
C SER A 12 19.19 21.56 -3.43
N TYR A 13 18.55 20.59 -4.09
CA TYR A 13 18.91 20.18 -5.45
C TYR A 13 17.85 20.62 -6.45
N ARG A 14 18.29 21.24 -7.55
CA ARG A 14 17.42 21.64 -8.65
C ARG A 14 17.96 21.06 -9.96
N PRO A 15 17.31 20.06 -10.57
CA PRO A 15 17.75 19.51 -11.83
C PRO A 15 17.79 20.59 -12.94
N PRO A 16 18.75 20.50 -13.88
CA PRO A 16 18.76 21.28 -15.11
C PRO A 16 17.40 21.20 -15.82
N HIS A 17 16.98 22.29 -16.46
CA HIS A 17 15.63 22.41 -17.03
C HIS A 17 15.25 21.22 -17.92
N GLU A 18 16.16 20.83 -18.82
CA GLU A 18 15.99 19.75 -19.78
C GLU A 18 15.86 18.37 -19.15
N LEU A 19 16.40 18.17 -17.94
CA LEU A 19 16.39 16.89 -17.24
C LEU A 19 15.27 16.78 -16.20
N ARG A 20 14.44 17.82 -16.00
CA ARG A 20 13.41 17.83 -14.94
C ARG A 20 12.36 16.74 -15.13
N GLU A 21 11.89 16.55 -16.36
CA GLU A 21 10.87 15.55 -16.66
C GLU A 21 11.43 14.14 -16.49
N GLN A 22 12.62 13.89 -17.03
CA GLN A 22 13.32 12.63 -16.85
C GLN A 22 13.58 12.33 -15.37
N PHE A 23 13.99 13.33 -14.58
CA PHE A 23 14.18 13.17 -13.14
C PHE A 23 12.89 12.77 -12.44
N ARG A 24 11.78 13.44 -12.74
CA ARG A 24 10.47 13.14 -12.15
C ARG A 24 10.00 11.72 -12.50
N ALA A 25 10.13 11.32 -13.76
CA ALA A 25 9.76 9.98 -14.21
C ALA A 25 10.56 8.90 -13.46
N ARG A 26 11.88 9.07 -13.33
CA ARG A 26 12.73 8.11 -12.61
C ARG A 26 12.40 8.02 -11.12
N VAL A 27 12.09 9.16 -10.48
CA VAL A 27 11.64 9.16 -9.08
C VAL A 27 10.31 8.42 -8.93
N GLU A 28 9.36 8.67 -9.83
CA GLU A 28 8.06 8.00 -9.81
C GLU A 28 8.17 6.49 -10.01
N GLU A 29 8.93 6.06 -11.02
CA GLU A 29 9.21 4.65 -11.32
C GLU A 29 9.92 3.95 -10.14
N SER A 30 10.80 4.65 -9.43
CA SER A 30 11.48 4.09 -8.26
C SER A 30 10.55 3.82 -7.07
N GLY A 31 9.40 4.51 -7.01
CA GLY A 31 8.50 4.47 -5.86
C GLY A 31 9.04 5.11 -4.57
N LEU A 32 10.26 5.68 -4.60
CA LEU A 32 10.92 6.30 -3.44
C LEU A 32 10.48 7.76 -3.25
N SER A 33 10.83 8.34 -2.09
CA SER A 33 10.85 9.80 -1.95
C SER A 33 12.02 10.38 -2.74
N VAL A 34 11.92 11.66 -3.13
CA VAL A 34 12.99 12.36 -3.88
C VAL A 34 14.33 12.27 -3.15
N ASN A 35 14.36 12.48 -1.83
CA ASN A 35 15.58 12.40 -1.05
C ASN A 35 16.17 10.98 -1.06
N ALA A 36 15.34 9.95 -0.82
CA ALA A 36 15.80 8.57 -0.85
C ALA A 36 16.30 8.14 -2.24
N PHE A 37 15.64 8.60 -3.31
CA PHE A 37 16.10 8.38 -4.68
C PHE A 37 17.47 9.01 -4.95
N ILE A 38 17.67 10.26 -4.52
CA ILE A 38 18.97 10.95 -4.66
C ILE A 38 20.05 10.25 -3.83
N THR A 39 19.76 9.92 -2.57
CA THR A 39 20.70 9.21 -1.69
C THR A 39 21.13 7.89 -2.31
N ALA A 40 20.18 7.07 -2.79
CA ALA A 40 20.51 5.80 -3.44
C ALA A 40 21.33 5.99 -4.73
N ALA A 41 20.97 6.99 -5.55
CA ALA A 41 21.70 7.27 -6.79
C ALA A 41 23.13 7.78 -6.57
N VAL A 42 23.37 8.53 -5.48
CA VAL A 42 24.67 9.12 -5.16
C VAL A 42 25.58 8.16 -4.42
N PHE A 43 25.04 7.42 -3.44
CA PHE A 43 25.84 6.60 -2.53
C PHE A 43 25.84 5.11 -2.88
N GLY A 44 25.04 4.69 -3.86
CA GLY A 44 25.00 3.30 -4.30
C GLY A 44 24.56 2.33 -3.20
N GLU A 45 23.90 2.83 -2.14
CA GLU A 45 23.23 1.95 -1.19
C GLU A 45 22.19 1.14 -1.95
N ASP A 46 22.26 -0.19 -1.82
CA ASP A 46 21.25 -1.10 -2.33
C ASP A 46 19.90 -0.56 -1.88
N VAL A 47 19.19 0.05 -2.84
CA VAL A 47 17.88 0.65 -2.63
C VAL A 47 17.09 -0.34 -1.80
N PRO A 48 16.68 -0.03 -0.55
CA PRO A 48 15.81 -0.93 0.18
C PRO A 48 14.65 -1.22 -0.75
N LYS A 49 14.54 -2.50 -1.18
CA LYS A 49 13.65 -2.95 -2.24
C LYS A 49 12.38 -2.13 -2.15
N PRO A 50 11.98 -1.42 -3.22
CA PRO A 50 10.91 -0.43 -3.15
C PRO A 50 9.81 -1.06 -2.34
N ALA A 51 9.52 -0.48 -1.17
CA ALA A 51 8.44 -0.93 -0.32
C ALA A 51 7.22 -0.79 -1.21
N ARG A 52 6.82 -1.92 -1.81
CA ARG A 52 5.94 -2.00 -2.98
C ARG A 52 4.83 -1.01 -2.71
N ARG A 53 4.82 0.13 -3.42
CA ARG A 53 3.70 1.08 -3.29
C ARG A 53 2.48 0.22 -3.53
N ALA A 54 1.71 -0.04 -2.48
CA ALA A 54 0.54 -0.88 -2.61
C ALA A 54 -0.30 -0.22 -3.70
N SER A 55 -0.48 -0.91 -4.83
CA SER A 55 -1.21 -0.38 -5.98
C SER A 55 -2.64 0.00 -5.60
N ALA A 56 -3.16 -0.62 -4.54
CA ALA A 56 -4.35 -0.22 -3.82
C ALA A 56 -3.99 0.58 -2.56
N SER A 57 -4.73 1.66 -2.29
CA SER A 57 -4.63 2.38 -1.02
C SER A 57 -4.86 1.42 0.15
N ARG A 58 -4.05 1.53 1.21
CA ARG A 58 -4.27 0.79 2.46
C ARG A 58 -5.68 1.03 3.02
N ALA A 59 -6.24 2.22 2.79
CA ALA A 59 -7.61 2.56 3.16
C ALA A 59 -8.65 1.79 2.34
N ASP A 60 -8.44 1.62 1.03
CA ASP A 60 -9.35 0.87 0.16
C ASP A 60 -9.37 -0.61 0.53
N VAL A 61 -8.20 -1.19 0.82
CA VAL A 61 -8.11 -2.59 1.28
C VAL A 61 -8.78 -2.77 2.66
N ALA A 62 -8.64 -1.80 3.57
CA ALA A 62 -9.33 -1.83 4.84
C ALA A 62 -10.87 -1.74 4.68
N ARG A 63 -11.34 -0.91 3.74
CA ARG A 63 -12.76 -0.82 3.40
C ARG A 63 -13.27 -2.15 2.84
N LEU A 64 -12.56 -2.76 1.89
CA LEU A 64 -12.92 -4.08 1.35
C LEU A 64 -13.07 -5.12 2.44
N LEU A 65 -12.18 -5.14 3.44
CA LEU A 65 -12.25 -6.04 4.59
C LEU A 65 -13.58 -5.89 5.37
N VAL A 66 -14.01 -4.65 5.60
CA VAL A 66 -15.30 -4.36 6.27
C VAL A 66 -16.47 -4.82 5.42
N GLU A 67 -16.45 -4.51 4.11
CA GLU A 67 -17.52 -4.91 3.18
C GLU A 67 -17.64 -6.45 3.09
N THR A 68 -16.53 -7.20 3.06
CA THR A 68 -16.56 -8.68 3.09
C THR A 68 -17.21 -9.23 4.37
N ALA A 69 -16.99 -8.58 5.53
CA ALA A 69 -17.64 -8.99 6.77
C ALA A 69 -19.15 -8.74 6.73
N LEU A 70 -19.57 -7.57 6.23
CA LEU A 70 -20.99 -7.25 6.06
C LEU A 70 -21.68 -8.20 5.08
N LEU A 71 -21.02 -8.57 3.98
CA LEU A 71 -21.57 -9.53 3.01
C LEU A 71 -21.78 -10.91 3.65
N ASN A 72 -20.83 -11.37 4.46
CA ASN A 72 -20.94 -12.64 5.19
C ASN A 72 -22.14 -12.64 6.15
N GLU A 73 -22.38 -11.55 6.89
CA GLU A 73 -23.54 -11.44 7.77
C GLU A 73 -24.87 -11.46 6.98
N ARG A 74 -24.92 -10.79 5.83
CA ARG A 74 -26.10 -10.83 4.94
C ARG A 74 -26.35 -12.23 4.39
N LEU A 75 -25.29 -12.95 3.99
CA LEU A 75 -25.40 -14.33 3.50
C LEU A 75 -25.92 -15.29 4.59
N LYS A 76 -25.44 -15.15 5.84
CA LYS A 76 -25.97 -15.93 6.97
C LYS A 76 -27.47 -15.67 7.17
N GLY A 77 -27.93 -14.44 6.94
CA GLY A 77 -29.36 -14.09 7.00
C GLY A 77 -30.21 -14.74 5.92
N LEU A 78 -29.62 -15.15 4.78
CA LEU A 78 -30.29 -15.81 3.66
C LEU A 78 -30.23 -17.34 3.73
N ALA A 79 -29.58 -17.91 4.75
CA ALA A 79 -29.29 -19.35 4.83
C ALA A 79 -30.53 -20.26 4.86
N GLY A 80 -31.70 -19.72 5.17
CA GLY A 80 -32.97 -20.47 5.13
C GLY A 80 -33.62 -20.58 3.75
N ASP A 81 -33.28 -19.67 2.82
CA ASP A 81 -33.95 -19.53 1.52
C ASP A 81 -33.04 -19.85 0.32
N ALA A 82 -31.73 -20.04 0.56
CA ALA A 82 -30.72 -20.24 -0.46
C ALA A 82 -30.35 -21.72 -0.65
N ASP A 83 -29.87 -22.07 -1.84
CA ASP A 83 -29.22 -23.35 -2.11
C ASP A 83 -27.98 -23.51 -1.19
N PRO A 84 -27.93 -24.54 -0.32
CA PRO A 84 -26.83 -24.76 0.60
C PRO A 84 -25.45 -24.83 -0.08
N ALA A 85 -25.36 -25.41 -1.27
CA ALA A 85 -24.09 -25.57 -1.98
C ALA A 85 -23.56 -24.20 -2.46
N LEU A 86 -24.44 -23.39 -3.04
CA LEU A 86 -24.10 -22.03 -3.49
C LEU A 86 -23.74 -21.12 -2.31
N LEU A 87 -24.41 -21.31 -1.16
CA LEU A 87 -24.10 -20.56 0.06
C LEU A 87 -22.71 -20.91 0.61
N GLU A 88 -22.37 -22.21 0.66
CA GLU A 88 -21.05 -22.66 1.08
C GLU A 88 -19.93 -22.14 0.16
N ASP A 89 -20.15 -22.18 -1.16
CA ASP A 89 -19.25 -21.62 -2.16
C ASP A 89 -19.03 -20.12 -1.95
N ALA A 90 -20.10 -19.35 -1.78
CA ALA A 90 -20.01 -17.90 -1.54
C ALA A 90 -19.27 -17.57 -0.24
N VAL A 91 -19.48 -18.35 0.83
CA VAL A 91 -18.77 -18.18 2.10
C VAL A 91 -17.28 -18.53 1.96
N ARG A 92 -16.93 -19.56 1.18
CA ARG A 92 -15.53 -19.89 0.86
C ARG A 92 -14.86 -18.73 0.12
N ASP A 93 -15.49 -18.21 -0.93
CA ASP A 93 -14.93 -17.14 -1.74
C ASP A 93 -14.70 -15.87 -0.90
N LEU A 94 -15.62 -15.53 0.01
CA LEU A 94 -15.44 -14.42 0.96
C LEU A 94 -14.24 -14.62 1.89
N ARG A 95 -13.97 -15.85 2.34
CA ARG A 95 -12.79 -16.15 3.17
C ARG A 95 -11.49 -15.96 2.39
N GLU A 96 -11.47 -16.32 1.12
CA GLU A 96 -10.32 -16.11 0.24
C GLU A 96 -10.06 -14.61 0.01
N ILE A 97 -11.11 -13.83 -0.25
CA ILE A 97 -11.00 -12.37 -0.41
C ILE A 97 -10.51 -11.72 0.90
N ARG A 98 -11.03 -12.14 2.06
CA ARG A 98 -10.57 -11.67 3.38
C ARG A 98 -9.09 -11.97 3.59
N ALA A 99 -8.63 -13.18 3.26
CA ALA A 99 -7.24 -13.57 3.38
C ALA A 99 -6.32 -12.74 2.47
N ALA A 100 -6.74 -12.47 1.24
CA ALA A 100 -6.01 -11.60 0.32
C ALA A 100 -5.89 -10.16 0.85
N CYS A 101 -6.97 -9.61 1.44
CA CYS A 101 -6.95 -8.28 2.06
C CYS A 101 -6.01 -8.23 3.27
N LEU A 102 -6.04 -9.23 4.15
CA LEU A 102 -5.15 -9.30 5.31
C LEU A 102 -3.68 -9.38 4.88
N LYS A 103 -3.36 -10.22 3.90
CA LYS A 103 -2.03 -10.32 3.30
C LYS A 103 -1.57 -8.99 2.70
N ALA A 104 -2.43 -8.29 1.98
CA ALA A 104 -2.12 -6.97 1.41
C ALA A 104 -1.88 -5.88 2.47
N LEU A 105 -2.50 -6.00 3.65
CA LEU A 105 -2.27 -5.13 4.80
C LEU A 105 -1.05 -5.53 5.67
N GLY A 106 -0.37 -6.64 5.34
CA GLY A 106 0.73 -7.20 6.11
C GLY A 106 0.29 -7.88 7.41
N ARG A 107 -0.93 -8.42 7.45
CA ARG A 107 -1.50 -9.15 8.59
C ARG A 107 -1.66 -10.63 8.25
N SER A 108 -1.68 -11.47 9.28
CA SER A 108 -2.01 -12.89 9.11
C SER A 108 -3.51 -13.08 8.80
N PRO A 109 -3.87 -13.98 7.87
CA PRO A 109 -5.25 -14.28 7.48
C PRO A 109 -6.06 -15.01 8.57
#